data_AF-A0A1H9HCN8-F1
#
_entry.id   AF-A0A1H9HCN8-F1
#
_cell.length_a   1.000
_cell.length_b   1.000
_cell.length_c   1.000
_cell.angle_alpha   90.00
_cell.angle_beta   90.00
_cell.angle_gamma   90.00
#
_symmetry.space_group_name_H-M   'P 1'
#
loop_
_entity.id
_entity.type
_entity.pdbx_description
1 polymer ?
#
loop_
_entity_poly.entity_id
_entity_poly.type
_entity_poly.pdbx_seq_one_letter_code
_entity_poly.pdbx_strand_id
1 'polypeptide(L)'
;MYSFADVETRLVEAMLVMRRMSDREAGWLKVKACWPDIVREDARGDYDARGVDMGPPPLRPLPASRRDIADMEEAFGWVMAVKPEERKLIGLAITALARGVKQVPWMQLRKPMGVKLGADGLRMRYGRAMHKVTKAANAAISKASLCQTV
;
A
#
# COMPACT_ATOMS: atom_id res chain seq x y z
N MET A 1 -22.44 2.47 5.45
CA MET A 1 -21.55 3.07 6.48
C MET A 1 -20.51 2.02 6.83
N TYR A 2 -19.22 2.36 6.83
CA TYR A 2 -18.14 1.44 7.14
C TYR A 2 -18.03 1.15 8.64
N SER A 3 -17.83 -0.12 8.95
CA SER A 3 -17.42 -0.59 10.27
C SER A 3 -15.92 -0.43 10.48
N PHE A 4 -15.45 -0.70 11.70
CA PHE A 4 -14.02 -0.74 12.00
C PHE A 4 -13.27 -1.76 11.13
N ALA A 5 -13.84 -2.96 10.99
CA ALA A 5 -13.23 -4.07 10.24
C ALA A 5 -13.14 -3.76 8.75
N ASP A 6 -14.15 -3.07 8.20
CA ASP A 6 -14.14 -2.68 6.78
C ASP A 6 -13.01 -1.69 6.50
N VAL A 7 -12.82 -0.69 7.38
CA VAL A 7 -11.76 0.31 7.24
C VAL A 7 -10.38 -0.33 7.43
N GLU A 8 -10.22 -1.23 8.39
CA GLU A 8 -8.97 -1.98 8.57
C GLU A 8 -8.64 -2.81 7.34
N THR A 9 -9.64 -3.53 6.79
CA THR A 9 -9.49 -4.32 5.56
C THR A 9 -9.06 -3.46 4.39
N ARG A 10 -9.73 -2.32 4.15
CA ARG A 10 -9.37 -1.39 3.07
C ARG A 10 -7.98 -0.79 3.24
N LEU A 11 -7.54 -0.51 4.47
CA LEU A 11 -6.18 -0.04 4.73
C LEU A 11 -5.14 -1.14 4.48
N VAL A 12 -5.45 -2.40 4.79
CA VAL A 12 -4.59 -3.54 4.48
C VAL A 12 -4.49 -3.75 2.97
N GLU A 13 -5.61 -3.69 2.25
CA GLU A 13 -5.64 -3.76 0.78
C GLU A 13 -4.82 -2.62 0.15
N ALA A 14 -5.01 -1.39 0.62
CA ALA A 14 -4.22 -0.23 0.21
C ALA A 14 -2.71 -0.45 0.43
N MET A 15 -2.32 -1.01 1.58
CA MET A 15 -0.93 -1.38 1.87
C MET A 15 -0.39 -2.45 0.91
N LEU A 16 -1.21 -3.44 0.53
CA LEU A 16 -0.83 -4.47 -0.43
C LEU A 16 -0.64 -3.88 -1.84
N VAL A 17 -1.53 -2.98 -2.28
CA VAL A 17 -1.38 -2.22 -3.53
C VAL A 17 -0.08 -1.43 -3.50
N MET A 18 0.16 -0.67 -2.44
CA MET A 18 1.39 0.13 -2.25
C MET A 18 2.65 -0.73 -2.31
N ARG A 19 2.64 -1.96 -1.76
CA ARG A 19 3.78 -2.89 -1.85
C ARG A 19 4.03 -3.45 -3.25
N ARG A 20 2.98 -3.62 -4.06
CA ARG A 20 3.11 -4.07 -5.44
C ARG A 20 3.67 -2.97 -6.33
N MET A 21 3.33 -1.72 -6.04
CA MET A 21 3.91 -0.58 -6.72
C MET A 21 5.39 -0.47 -6.36
N SER A 22 6.25 -0.42 -7.38
CA SER A 22 7.65 -0.10 -7.15
C SER A 22 7.75 1.35 -6.69
N ASP A 23 8.42 1.58 -5.56
CA ASP A 23 8.76 2.93 -5.09
C ASP A 23 9.42 3.73 -6.22
N ARG A 24 9.18 5.04 -6.29
CA ARG A 24 9.63 5.90 -7.42
C ARG A 24 11.12 5.74 -7.73
N GLU A 25 11.95 5.48 -6.72
CA GLU A 25 13.40 5.30 -6.86
C GLU A 25 13.83 3.83 -6.99
N ALA A 26 13.25 2.90 -6.21
CA ALA A 26 13.58 1.47 -6.31
C ALA A 26 13.02 0.82 -7.58
N GLY A 27 11.96 1.40 -8.14
CA GLY A 27 11.36 1.03 -9.41
C GLY A 27 12.26 1.33 -10.58
N TRP A 28 12.92 2.48 -10.64
CA TRP A 28 13.87 2.75 -11.72
C TRP A 28 15.06 1.78 -11.72
N LEU A 29 15.45 1.28 -10.53
CA LEU A 29 16.52 0.29 -10.39
C LEU A 29 16.08 -1.16 -10.67
N LYS A 30 14.76 -1.45 -10.71
CA LYS A 30 14.22 -2.82 -10.83
C LYS A 30 13.26 -3.02 -11.98
N VAL A 31 12.73 -1.95 -12.58
CA VAL A 31 11.97 -1.98 -13.83
C VAL A 31 12.98 -2.27 -14.93
N LYS A 32 13.23 -3.57 -15.14
CA LYS A 32 13.60 -4.03 -16.47
C LYS A 32 12.46 -3.60 -17.37
N ALA A 33 12.76 -2.90 -18.45
CA ALA A 33 11.78 -2.61 -19.47
C ALA A 33 11.02 -3.92 -19.85
N CYS A 34 9.82 -3.78 -20.42
CA CYS A 34 9.19 -4.92 -21.10
C CYS A 34 10.11 -5.50 -22.20
N TRP A 35 11.07 -4.69 -22.65
CA TRP A 35 12.20 -5.08 -23.47
C TRP A 35 13.32 -5.72 -22.63
N PRO A 36 13.97 -6.77 -23.14
CA PRO A 36 15.19 -7.30 -22.55
C PRO A 36 16.24 -6.20 -22.32
N ASP A 37 17.06 -6.32 -21.27
CA ASP A 37 18.23 -5.45 -21.12
C ASP A 37 19.11 -5.59 -22.37
N ILE A 38 19.63 -4.48 -22.90
CA ILE A 38 20.49 -4.46 -24.10
C ILE A 38 21.62 -5.47 -23.90
N VAL A 39 21.59 -6.57 -24.64
CA VAL A 39 22.66 -7.56 -24.64
C VAL A 39 23.75 -7.01 -25.54
N ARG A 40 24.97 -6.88 -24.99
CA ARG A 40 26.10 -6.41 -25.78
C ARG A 40 26.46 -7.48 -26.80
N GLU A 41 26.29 -7.14 -28.07
CA GLU A 41 26.61 -8.01 -29.20
C GLU A 41 28.12 -7.93 -29.49
N ASP A 42 28.80 -9.07 -29.64
CA ASP A 42 30.23 -9.11 -29.98
C ASP A 42 30.49 -8.79 -31.47
N ALA A 43 29.48 -8.80 -32.34
CA ALA A 43 29.66 -8.46 -33.76
C ALA A 43 28.36 -8.08 -34.49
N ARG A 44 28.39 -6.87 -35.08
CA ARG A 44 27.65 -6.43 -36.29
C ARG A 44 26.13 -6.28 -36.20
N GLY A 45 25.68 -5.33 -35.39
CA GLY A 45 24.61 -4.42 -35.79
C GLY A 45 23.22 -5.05 -35.92
N ASP A 46 23.03 -6.22 -35.33
CA ASP A 46 21.73 -6.85 -35.15
C ASP A 46 21.32 -6.69 -33.67
N TYR A 47 20.10 -6.24 -33.43
CA TYR A 47 19.62 -6.02 -32.06
C TYR A 47 19.03 -7.30 -31.43
N ASP A 48 19.10 -8.45 -32.13
CA ASP A 48 18.73 -9.76 -31.58
C ASP A 48 19.85 -10.81 -31.69
N ALA A 49 20.84 -10.70 -30.79
CA ALA A 49 22.00 -11.59 -30.68
C ALA A 49 21.68 -13.06 -30.28
N ARG A 50 20.42 -13.51 -30.41
CA ARG A 50 19.95 -14.84 -29.97
C ARG A 50 19.54 -15.78 -31.10
N GLY A 51 19.49 -15.31 -32.36
CA GLY A 51 19.36 -16.16 -33.55
C GLY A 51 18.03 -16.92 -33.71
N VAL A 52 16.96 -16.51 -33.03
CA VAL A 52 15.62 -17.11 -33.12
C VAL A 52 14.57 -16.00 -33.05
N ASP A 53 13.50 -16.12 -33.86
CA ASP A 53 12.36 -15.21 -33.84
C ASP A 53 11.63 -15.32 -32.49
N MET A 54 12.08 -14.50 -31.52
CA MET A 54 11.50 -14.43 -30.20
C MET A 54 10.21 -13.63 -30.33
N GLY A 55 9.09 -14.35 -30.51
CA GLY A 55 7.75 -13.78 -30.40
C GLY A 55 7.64 -12.84 -29.18
N PRO A 56 6.70 -11.89 -29.19
CA PRO A 56 6.67 -10.78 -28.26
C PRO A 56 6.83 -11.26 -26.81
N PRO A 57 7.72 -10.65 -26.01
CA PRO A 57 7.90 -11.05 -24.63
C PRO A 57 6.55 -10.97 -23.90
N PRO A 58 6.26 -11.89 -22.98
CA PRO A 58 5.01 -11.86 -22.24
C PRO A 58 4.89 -10.52 -21.54
N LEU A 59 3.87 -9.74 -21.91
CA LEU A 59 3.60 -8.46 -21.29
C LEU A 59 3.40 -8.68 -19.79
N ARG A 60 4.26 -8.05 -18.97
CA ARG A 60 4.07 -8.09 -17.53
C ARG A 60 2.86 -7.21 -17.20
N PRO A 61 1.83 -7.74 -16.51
CA PRO A 61 0.69 -6.93 -16.12
C PRO A 61 1.16 -5.80 -15.21
N LEU A 62 0.51 -4.63 -15.36
CA LEU A 62 0.77 -3.49 -14.48
C LEU A 62 0.53 -3.90 -13.01
N PRO A 63 1.37 -3.42 -12.07
CA PRO A 63 1.31 -3.86 -10.66
C PRO A 63 0.02 -3.44 -9.93
N ALA A 64 -0.70 -2.45 -10.46
CA ALA A 64 -1.97 -1.95 -9.94
C ALA A 64 -2.79 -1.30 -11.07
N SER A 65 -4.11 -1.43 -11.01
CA SER A 65 -5.03 -0.71 -11.88
C SER A 65 -5.27 0.73 -11.39
N ARG A 66 -5.85 1.59 -12.24
CA ARG A 66 -6.25 2.95 -11.85
C ARG A 66 -7.24 2.95 -10.68
N ARG A 67 -8.13 1.95 -10.65
CA ARG A 67 -9.09 1.77 -9.56
C ARG A 67 -8.39 1.42 -8.26
N ASP A 68 -7.44 0.49 -8.30
CA ASP A 68 -6.65 0.13 -7.11
C ASP A 68 -5.91 1.33 -6.52
N ILE A 69 -5.37 2.19 -7.38
CA ILE A 69 -4.67 3.42 -6.96
C ILE A 69 -5.66 4.40 -6.32
N ALA A 70 -6.82 4.63 -6.94
CA ALA A 70 -7.84 5.52 -6.38
C ALA A 70 -8.37 5.02 -5.02
N ASP A 71 -8.64 3.71 -4.92
CA ASP A 71 -9.12 3.07 -3.69
C ASP A 71 -8.06 3.15 -2.58
N MET A 72 -6.77 3.00 -2.94
CA MET A 72 -5.64 3.14 -2.02
C MET A 72 -5.47 4.60 -1.54
N GLU A 73 -5.50 5.57 -2.45
CA GLU A 73 -5.37 6.99 -2.14
C GLU A 73 -6.53 7.47 -1.24
N GLU A 74 -7.76 7.01 -1.52
CA GLU A 74 -8.92 7.28 -0.69
C GLU A 74 -8.69 6.75 0.74
N ALA A 75 -8.31 5.49 0.87
CA ALA A 75 -8.09 4.84 2.17
C ALA A 75 -6.99 5.53 2.99
N PHE A 76 -5.85 5.86 2.36
CA PHE A 76 -4.77 6.61 3.02
C PHE A 76 -5.16 8.05 3.35
N GLY A 77 -6.03 8.66 2.54
CA GLY A 77 -6.60 9.98 2.83
C GLY A 77 -7.32 10.03 4.18
N TRP A 78 -8.03 8.98 4.56
CA TRP A 78 -8.72 8.93 5.86
C TRP A 78 -7.76 8.95 7.06
N VAL A 79 -6.56 8.38 6.90
CA VAL A 79 -5.51 8.35 7.95
C VAL A 79 -4.98 9.76 8.25
N MET A 80 -5.15 10.71 7.33
CA MET A 80 -4.72 12.11 7.53
C MET A 80 -5.54 12.85 8.59
N ALA A 81 -6.73 12.36 8.94
CA ALA A 81 -7.56 12.91 10.03
C ALA A 81 -6.92 12.74 11.43
N VAL A 82 -5.85 11.95 11.53
CA VAL A 82 -5.25 11.49 12.77
C VAL A 82 -3.90 12.18 13.00
N LYS A 83 -3.43 12.29 14.25
CA LYS A 83 -2.13 12.92 14.58
C LYS A 83 -0.95 12.11 14.03
N PRO A 84 0.20 12.73 13.69
CA PRO A 84 1.35 12.03 13.09
C PRO A 84 1.84 10.80 13.87
N GLU A 85 1.87 10.86 15.20
CA GLU A 85 2.26 9.71 16.04
C GLU A 85 1.31 8.52 15.91
N GLU A 86 0.01 8.82 15.87
CA GLU A 86 -1.05 7.83 15.71
C GLU A 86 -1.05 7.26 14.27
N ARG A 87 -0.73 8.07 13.25
CA ARG A 87 -0.51 7.59 11.87
C ARG A 87 0.64 6.60 11.80
N LYS A 88 1.74 6.87 12.48
CA LYS A 88 2.88 5.94 12.56
C LYS A 88 2.47 4.60 13.17
N LEU A 89 1.69 4.63 14.26
CA LEU A 89 1.17 3.41 14.89
C LEU A 89 0.26 2.62 13.94
N ILE A 90 -0.67 3.29 13.27
CA ILE A 90 -1.55 2.67 12.26
C ILE A 90 -0.71 2.05 11.14
N GLY A 91 0.23 2.81 10.57
CA GLY A 91 1.09 2.33 9.49
C GLY A 91 1.85 1.06 9.86
N LEU A 92 2.43 1.00 11.07
CA LEU A 92 3.13 -0.19 11.55
C LEU A 92 2.20 -1.39 11.79
N ALA A 93 1.02 -1.15 12.37
CA ALA A 93 0.02 -2.18 12.61
C ALA A 93 -0.51 -2.78 11.30
N ILE A 94 -0.92 -1.93 10.35
CA ILE A 94 -1.40 -2.34 9.03
C ILE A 94 -0.29 -3.03 8.23
N THR A 95 0.96 -2.56 8.33
CA THR A 95 2.12 -3.23 7.71
C THR A 95 2.29 -4.65 8.26
N ALA A 96 2.10 -4.86 9.56
CA ALA A 96 2.12 -6.19 10.14
C ALA A 96 0.98 -7.04 9.58
N LEU A 97 -0.26 -6.57 9.63
CA LEU A 97 -1.43 -7.28 9.09
C LEU A 97 -1.27 -7.65 7.61
N ALA A 98 -0.76 -6.73 6.79
CA ALA A 98 -0.47 -6.98 5.37
C ALA A 98 0.66 -7.99 5.13
N ARG A 99 1.44 -8.40 6.14
CA ARG A 99 2.37 -9.55 6.04
C ARG A 99 1.67 -10.89 6.28
N GLY A 100 0.37 -10.90 6.62
CA GLY A 100 -0.40 -12.11 6.87
C GLY A 100 -0.41 -12.58 8.32
N VAL A 101 0.06 -11.78 9.28
CA VAL A 101 -0.11 -12.12 10.70
C VAL A 101 -1.56 -11.93 11.13
N LYS A 102 -2.10 -12.91 11.87
CA LYS A 102 -3.51 -12.91 12.34
C LYS A 102 -3.83 -11.76 13.30
N GLN A 103 -2.82 -11.28 14.05
CA GLN A 103 -2.96 -10.22 15.02
C GLN A 103 -1.72 -9.32 15.02
N VAL A 104 -1.91 -8.06 15.38
CA VAL A 104 -0.84 -7.07 15.46
C VAL A 104 0.13 -7.45 16.60
N PRO A 105 1.44 -7.60 16.33
CA PRO A 105 2.42 -7.95 17.36
C PRO A 105 2.80 -6.72 18.20
N TRP A 106 1.92 -6.29 19.11
CA TRP A 106 2.06 -5.07 19.93
C TRP A 106 3.41 -4.95 20.66
N MET A 107 3.96 -6.08 21.12
CA MET A 107 5.25 -6.11 21.81
C MET A 107 6.42 -5.71 20.90
N GLN A 108 6.37 -6.07 19.62
CA GLN A 108 7.38 -5.73 18.63
C GLN A 108 7.28 -4.27 18.17
N LEU A 109 6.08 -3.68 18.28
CA LEU A 109 5.83 -2.28 17.92
C LEU A 109 6.37 -1.26 18.93
N ARG A 110 6.79 -1.69 20.13
CA ARG A 110 7.34 -0.81 21.17
C ARG A 110 8.63 -0.11 20.75
N LYS A 111 9.59 -0.87 20.24
CA LYS A 111 10.89 -0.36 19.76
C LYS A 111 10.74 0.69 18.66
N PRO A 112 10.01 0.43 17.54
CA PRO A 112 9.83 1.43 16.49
C PRO A 112 9.01 2.65 16.95
N MET A 113 8.16 2.51 17.97
CA MET A 113 7.41 3.63 18.56
C MET A 113 8.21 4.42 19.62
N GLY A 114 9.38 3.95 20.05
CA GLY A 114 10.17 4.59 21.10
C GLY A 114 9.57 4.47 22.50
N VAL A 115 8.67 3.51 22.73
CA VAL A 115 7.98 3.32 24.02
C VAL A 115 8.63 2.17 24.79
N LYS A 116 8.97 2.38 26.06
CA LYS A 116 9.66 1.37 26.90
C LYS A 116 8.70 0.29 27.43
N LEU A 117 7.47 0.64 27.80
CA LEU A 117 6.47 -0.26 28.40
C LEU A 117 5.07 -0.01 27.81
N GLY A 118 4.20 -1.02 27.81
CA GLY A 118 2.77 -0.85 27.50
C GLY A 118 2.34 -1.30 26.10
N ALA A 119 2.37 -2.62 25.83
CA ALA A 119 1.75 -3.20 24.64
C ALA A 119 0.22 -2.96 24.61
N ASP A 120 -0.43 -3.07 25.77
CA ASP A 120 -1.87 -2.83 25.88
C ASP A 120 -2.24 -1.36 25.64
N GLY A 121 -1.40 -0.43 26.11
CA GLY A 121 -1.55 0.99 25.81
C GLY A 121 -1.46 1.29 24.31
N LEU A 122 -0.57 0.60 23.57
CA LEU A 122 -0.51 0.71 22.10
C LEU A 122 -1.79 0.17 21.45
N ARG A 123 -2.32 -0.95 21.93
CA ARG A 123 -3.59 -1.51 21.44
C ARG A 123 -4.75 -0.54 21.64
N MET A 124 -4.88 0.05 22.82
CA MET A 124 -5.92 1.05 23.10
C MET A 124 -5.76 2.31 22.25
N ARG A 125 -4.53 2.82 22.11
CA ARG A 125 -4.24 3.97 21.23
C ARG A 125 -4.61 3.68 19.78
N TYR A 126 -4.28 2.48 19.30
CA TYR A 126 -4.66 2.05 17.95
C TYR A 126 -6.17 2.02 17.78
N GLY A 127 -6.91 1.42 18.72
CA GLY A 127 -8.38 1.38 18.67
C GLY A 127 -9.01 2.79 18.62
N ARG A 128 -8.51 3.72 19.44
CA ARG A 128 -8.96 5.13 19.43
C ARG A 128 -8.61 5.83 18.12
N ALA A 129 -7.41 5.62 17.59
CA ALA A 129 -6.96 6.23 16.35
C ALA A 129 -7.79 5.71 15.16
N MET A 130 -7.98 4.40 15.06
CA MET A 130 -8.82 3.77 14.03
C MET A 130 -10.27 4.23 14.12
N HIS A 131 -10.83 4.43 15.31
CA HIS A 131 -12.19 4.98 15.44
C HIS A 131 -12.31 6.38 14.81
N LYS A 132 -11.28 7.24 14.94
CA LYS A 132 -11.23 8.54 14.24
C LYS A 132 -11.16 8.37 12.72
N VAL A 133 -10.36 7.42 12.23
CA VAL A 133 -10.27 7.09 10.80
C VAL A 133 -11.63 6.60 10.28
N THR A 134 -12.30 5.70 10.99
CA THR A 134 -13.64 5.22 10.63
C THR A 134 -14.66 6.36 10.56
N LYS A 135 -14.58 7.31 11.51
CA LYS A 135 -15.43 8.50 11.46
C LYS A 135 -15.13 9.35 10.22
N ALA A 136 -13.87 9.54 9.85
CA ALA A 136 -13.47 10.28 8.65
C ALA A 136 -13.95 9.58 7.37
N ALA A 137 -13.79 8.25 7.28
CA ALA A 137 -14.25 7.45 6.14
C ALA A 137 -15.78 7.56 5.96
N ASN A 138 -16.53 7.45 7.06
CA ASN A 138 -17.99 7.59 7.03
C ASN A 138 -18.43 9.00 6.66
N ALA A 139 -17.73 10.04 7.12
CA ALA A 139 -18.00 11.41 6.71
C ALA A 139 -17.79 11.62 5.20
N ALA A 140 -16.76 10.99 4.62
CA ALA A 140 -16.50 11.03 3.18
C ALA A 140 -17.64 10.39 2.37
N ILE A 141 -18.13 9.22 2.79
CA ILE A 141 -19.30 8.57 2.17
C ILE A 141 -20.53 9.48 2.23
N SER A 142 -20.84 10.02 3.41
CA SER A 142 -22.01 10.89 3.59
C SER A 142 -21.92 12.14 2.71
N LYS A 143 -20.72 12.71 2.54
CA LYS A 143 -20.50 13.85 1.65
C LYS A 143 -20.70 13.46 0.18
N ALA A 144 -20.21 12.29 -0.23
CA ALA A 144 -20.40 11.80 -1.60
C ALA A 144 -21.89 11.56 -1.92
N SER A 145 -22.66 10.97 -1.01
CA SER A 145 -24.10 10.75 -1.20
C SER A 145 -24.89 12.05 -1.33
N LEU A 146 -24.52 13.10 -0.58
CA LEU A 146 -25.18 14.41 -0.67
C LEU A 146 -24.90 15.11 -2.00
N CYS A 147 -23.75 14.87 -2.61
CA CYS A 147 -23.38 15.46 -3.89
C CYS A 147 -24.10 14.80 -5.09
N GLN A 148 -24.57 13.57 -4.94
CA GLN A 148 -25.28 12.82 -5.99
C GLN A 148 -26.79 13.11 -6.05
N THR A 149 -27.33 13.77 -5.04
CA THR A 149 -28.76 14.10 -4.93
C THR A 149 -29.11 15.51 -5.41
N VAL A 150 -28.16 16.20 -6.06
CA VAL A 150 -28.33 17.53 -6.68
C VAL A 150 -28.17 17.37 -8.19
#